data_AF-A0A8H2JA97-F1
#
_entry.id   AF-A0A8H2JA97-F1
#
_cell.length_a   1.000
_cell.length_b   1.000
_cell.length_c   1.000
_cell.angle_alpha   90.00
_cell.angle_beta   90.00
_cell.angle_gamma   90.00
#
_symmetry.space_group_name_H-M   'P 1'
#
loop_
_entity.id
_entity.type
_entity.pdbx_description
1 polymer ?
#
loop_
_entity_poly.entity_id
_entity_poly.type
_entity_poly.pdbx_seq_one_letter_code
_entity_poly.pdbx_strand_id
1 'polypeptide(L)'
;MRRPATEPRRIVTIVDAVIHPNTASRVPPPHPVSSNAAEQHGAVIADRHPRETSSTNTIDARDELILEGQAVPGAWVTVSFNGDPDDTDVFHLVLPADAKALGDTCSVECPLGKALVAAHIGETRRYVTESGRSMAITVLAVDRVNPKETAGR
;
A
#
# COMPACT_ATOMS: atom_id res chain seq x y z
N MET A 1 -57.20 -15.70 -6.61
CA MET A 1 -57.25 -16.87 -5.69
C MET A 1 -55.90 -17.61 -5.77
N ARG A 2 -55.48 -18.29 -4.68
CA ARG A 2 -54.43 -19.35 -4.59
C ARG A 2 -52.96 -19.02 -4.99
N ARG A 3 -52.06 -19.18 -4.00
CA ARG A 3 -50.64 -19.64 -4.05
C ARG A 3 -50.61 -21.16 -3.64
N PRO A 4 -49.51 -21.97 -3.58
CA PRO A 4 -48.03 -21.75 -3.65
C PRO A 4 -47.43 -22.29 -4.99
N ALA A 5 -46.19 -22.77 -5.20
CA ALA A 5 -45.01 -23.21 -4.40
C ALA A 5 -43.67 -22.91 -5.14
N THR A 6 -42.45 -22.91 -4.58
CA THR A 6 -41.57 -23.98 -4.01
C THR A 6 -41.14 -25.00 -5.09
N GLU A 7 -39.85 -25.19 -5.44
CA GLU A 7 -38.66 -25.44 -4.60
C GLU A 7 -37.32 -24.98 -5.25
N PRO A 8 -36.29 -24.56 -4.48
CA PRO A 8 -34.93 -24.30 -4.98
C PRO A 8 -33.99 -25.52 -4.89
N ARG A 9 -33.27 -25.85 -5.98
CA ARG A 9 -32.26 -26.92 -5.97
C ARG A 9 -30.94 -26.48 -5.32
N ARG A 10 -30.68 -27.01 -4.12
CA ARG A 10 -29.35 -27.05 -3.49
C ARG A 10 -28.47 -28.08 -4.20
N ILE A 11 -27.16 -27.85 -4.17
CA ILE A 11 -26.16 -28.81 -3.69
C ILE A 11 -25.14 -28.00 -2.88
N VAL A 12 -24.78 -28.52 -1.71
CA VAL A 12 -23.66 -28.04 -0.89
C VAL A 12 -22.83 -29.25 -0.53
N THR A 13 -21.51 -29.13 -0.59
CA THR A 13 -20.58 -30.17 -0.14
C THR A 13 -19.62 -29.51 0.83
N ILE A 14 -19.62 -30.02 2.07
CA ILE A 14 -18.86 -29.51 3.21
C ILE A 14 -18.33 -30.70 4.01
N VAL A 15 -17.15 -30.52 4.60
CA VAL A 15 -16.42 -31.45 5.49
C VAL A 15 -16.11 -32.84 4.86
N ASP A 16 -15.09 -33.59 5.28
CA ASP A 16 -14.32 -33.55 6.53
C ASP A 16 -12.86 -34.03 6.31
N ALA A 17 -11.94 -33.68 7.22
CA ALA A 17 -10.54 -34.14 7.19
C ALA A 17 -10.01 -34.39 8.62
N VAL A 18 -10.20 -35.62 9.10
CA VAL A 18 -9.84 -36.07 10.46
C VAL A 18 -8.35 -35.95 10.78
N ILE A 19 -8.07 -35.44 11.98
CA ILE A 19 -6.76 -35.49 12.66
C ILE A 19 -6.57 -36.85 13.35
N HIS A 20 -5.39 -37.47 13.18
CA HIS A 20 -4.90 -38.51 14.10
C HIS A 20 -3.45 -38.22 14.53
N PRO A 21 -3.12 -38.25 15.83
CA PRO A 21 -1.77 -38.05 16.33
C PRO A 21 -0.97 -39.37 16.36
N ASN A 22 0.36 -39.27 16.41
CA ASN A 22 1.22 -40.37 16.85
C ASN A 22 2.27 -39.87 17.85
N THR A 23 2.46 -40.61 18.94
CA THR A 23 3.33 -40.29 20.07
C THR A 23 4.08 -41.54 20.50
N ALA A 24 5.42 -41.58 20.39
CA ALA A 24 6.31 -42.25 21.37
C ALA A 24 7.82 -42.22 20.99
N SER A 25 8.65 -41.90 21.99
CA SER A 25 9.85 -42.65 22.42
C SER A 25 11.15 -42.77 21.57
N ARG A 26 12.19 -42.08 22.09
CA ARG A 26 13.30 -42.68 22.89
C ARG A 26 14.64 -43.11 22.21
N VAL A 27 15.63 -42.20 22.36
CA VAL A 27 17.06 -42.41 22.73
C VAL A 27 18.08 -42.95 21.67
N PRO A 28 19.30 -42.38 21.57
CA PRO A 28 20.43 -42.90 20.77
C PRO A 28 21.39 -43.79 21.60
N PRO A 29 22.22 -44.67 20.98
CA PRO A 29 23.66 -44.38 20.76
C PRO A 29 24.27 -45.19 19.55
N PRO A 30 25.59 -45.50 19.46
CA PRO A 30 26.82 -44.69 19.56
C PRO A 30 27.66 -44.70 18.24
N HIS A 31 28.78 -43.97 18.22
CA HIS A 31 29.79 -44.02 17.14
C HIS A 31 30.96 -44.95 17.49
N PRO A 32 31.67 -45.50 16.50
CA PRO A 32 33.12 -45.70 16.62
C PRO A 32 33.95 -45.17 15.43
N VAL A 33 35.17 -44.78 15.77
CA VAL A 33 36.19 -44.09 14.96
C VAL A 33 36.85 -44.92 13.86
N SER A 34 37.15 -44.28 12.72
CA SER A 34 38.41 -44.43 11.97
C SER A 34 38.62 -43.19 11.08
N SER A 35 39.57 -42.30 11.38
CA SER A 35 41.03 -42.44 11.20
C SER A 35 41.50 -41.98 9.82
N ASN A 36 41.72 -40.68 9.66
CA ASN A 36 42.77 -40.16 8.78
C ASN A 36 43.35 -38.88 9.40
N ALA A 37 44.68 -38.72 9.40
CA ALA A 37 45.36 -37.67 10.17
C ALA A 37 46.33 -36.87 9.29
N ALA A 38 45.95 -35.62 9.01
CA ALA A 38 46.79 -34.53 8.53
C ALA A 38 46.08 -33.24 8.98
N GLU A 39 46.33 -32.78 10.21
CA GLU A 39 47.38 -31.81 10.53
C GLU A 39 47.06 -30.39 10.03
N GLN A 40 46.60 -29.56 10.99
CA GLN A 40 46.72 -28.09 11.01
C GLN A 40 45.87 -27.36 9.92
N HIS A 41 45.21 -26.23 10.19
CA HIS A 41 45.54 -25.12 11.09
C HIS A 41 44.29 -24.63 11.84
N GLY A 42 44.48 -23.90 12.95
CA GLY A 42 43.38 -23.31 13.70
C GLY A 42 42.89 -21.98 13.11
N ALA A 43 41.60 -21.88 12.78
CA ALA A 43 40.91 -20.62 12.54
C ALA A 43 39.47 -20.67 13.08
N VAL A 44 39.00 -19.55 13.61
CA VAL A 44 37.73 -19.39 14.32
C VAL A 44 36.49 -19.64 13.46
N ILE A 45 35.41 -20.03 14.14
CA ILE A 45 34.06 -20.22 13.59
C ILE A 45 33.62 -18.98 12.80
N ALA A 46 33.39 -19.13 11.50
CA ALA A 46 32.94 -18.05 10.62
C ALA A 46 31.81 -18.47 9.64
N ASP A 47 31.15 -19.60 9.88
CA ASP A 47 29.85 -19.85 9.26
C ASP A 47 28.76 -19.03 9.97
N ARG A 48 28.34 -17.94 9.33
CA ARG A 48 26.93 -17.54 9.24
C ARG A 48 26.74 -16.38 8.29
N HIS A 49 25.84 -16.60 7.34
CA HIS A 49 25.31 -15.61 6.40
C HIS A 49 26.35 -14.91 5.51
N PRO A 50 26.28 -15.09 4.17
CA PRO A 50 26.30 -13.89 3.34
C PRO A 50 25.33 -12.88 3.96
N ARG A 51 25.84 -11.73 4.40
CA ARG A 51 25.03 -10.52 4.38
C ARG A 51 24.83 -10.19 2.92
N GLU A 52 23.84 -10.84 2.31
CA GLU A 52 23.14 -10.23 1.20
C GLU A 52 22.71 -8.86 1.71
N THR A 53 23.41 -7.83 1.25
CA THR A 53 22.83 -6.51 1.21
C THR A 53 21.71 -6.61 0.19
N SER A 54 20.55 -7.07 0.66
CA SER A 54 19.30 -6.44 0.28
C SER A 54 19.50 -4.95 0.53
N SER A 55 19.98 -4.27 -0.50
CA SER A 55 19.56 -2.93 -0.81
C SER A 55 18.05 -3.05 -0.93
N THR A 56 17.35 -2.99 0.21
CA THR A 56 15.91 -2.96 0.26
C THR A 56 15.53 -1.65 -0.37
N ASN A 57 15.37 -1.70 -1.69
CA ASN A 57 14.84 -0.63 -2.49
C ASN A 57 13.36 -0.55 -2.15
N THR A 58 13.08 -0.09 -0.93
CA THR A 58 11.78 0.41 -0.51
C THR A 58 11.54 1.67 -1.31
N ILE A 59 11.16 1.46 -2.58
CA ILE A 59 10.05 2.18 -3.15
C ILE A 59 8.96 2.04 -2.10
N ASP A 60 8.79 3.11 -1.32
CA ASP A 60 7.74 3.17 -0.30
C ASP A 60 6.42 2.91 -1.03
N ALA A 61 5.51 2.10 -0.48
CA ALA A 61 4.31 1.70 -1.23
C ALA A 61 3.49 2.91 -1.72
N ARG A 62 3.60 4.06 -1.04
CA ARG A 62 3.09 5.35 -1.49
C ARG A 62 3.74 5.85 -2.79
N ASP A 63 5.04 5.70 -2.94
CA ASP A 63 5.83 6.18 -4.08
C ASP A 63 5.49 5.41 -5.37
N GLU A 64 5.22 4.10 -5.24
CA GLU A 64 4.68 3.27 -6.31
C GLU A 64 3.29 3.75 -6.73
N LEU A 65 2.38 3.98 -5.76
CA LEU A 65 1.04 4.53 -6.02
C LEU A 65 1.07 5.94 -6.65
N ILE A 66 2.03 6.79 -6.27
CA ILE A 66 2.26 8.10 -6.91
C ILE A 66 2.68 7.91 -8.38
N LEU A 67 3.56 6.95 -8.68
CA LEU A 67 3.99 6.63 -10.03
C LEU A 67 2.87 6.01 -10.89
N GLU A 68 1.95 5.26 -10.29
CA GLU A 68 0.68 4.83 -10.90
C GLU A 68 -0.35 5.97 -11.06
N GLY A 69 -0.03 7.20 -10.62
CA GLY A 69 -0.89 8.37 -10.73
C GLY A 69 -2.03 8.42 -9.73
N GLN A 70 -1.93 7.70 -8.60
CA GLN A 70 -2.93 7.70 -7.52
C GLN A 70 -2.61 8.75 -6.45
N ALA A 71 -3.56 9.62 -6.15
CA ALA A 71 -3.44 10.65 -5.11
C ALA A 71 -3.49 10.04 -3.70
N VAL A 72 -2.34 10.10 -3.00
CA VAL A 72 -2.08 9.46 -1.70
C VAL A 72 -1.41 10.42 -0.69
N PRO A 73 -1.48 10.17 0.64
CA PRO A 73 -0.98 11.12 1.64
C PRO A 73 0.55 11.30 1.59
N GLY A 74 0.98 12.50 1.22
CA GLY A 74 2.37 12.90 0.96
C GLY A 74 2.61 13.33 -0.48
N ALA A 75 1.67 13.07 -1.41
CA ALA A 75 1.74 13.47 -2.81
C ALA A 75 1.29 14.92 -3.03
N TRP A 76 1.85 15.56 -4.05
CA TRP A 76 1.34 16.79 -4.65
C TRP A 76 0.37 16.43 -5.76
N VAL A 77 -0.81 17.06 -5.77
CA VAL A 77 -1.89 16.72 -6.71
C VAL A 77 -2.33 17.99 -7.42
N THR A 78 -2.14 18.03 -8.75
CA THR A 78 -2.65 19.10 -9.61
C THR A 78 -4.08 18.78 -10.01
N VAL A 79 -5.00 19.74 -9.86
CA VAL A 79 -6.40 19.60 -10.26
C VAL A 79 -6.85 20.74 -11.17
N SER A 80 -7.82 20.46 -12.04
CA SER A 80 -8.70 21.49 -12.62
C SER A 80 -10.02 21.57 -11.85
N PHE A 81 -10.55 22.78 -11.67
CA PHE A 81 -11.86 22.99 -11.07
C PHE A 81 -12.98 22.99 -12.13
N ASN A 82 -14.06 22.28 -11.83
CA ASN A 82 -15.28 22.18 -12.65
C ASN A 82 -15.10 21.71 -14.11
N GLY A 83 -13.91 21.21 -14.47
CA GLY A 83 -13.55 20.78 -15.83
C GLY A 83 -12.94 21.88 -16.70
N ASP A 84 -12.64 23.05 -16.14
CA ASP A 84 -11.94 24.14 -16.82
C ASP A 84 -10.42 23.91 -16.75
N PRO A 85 -9.69 23.83 -17.88
CA PRO A 85 -8.27 23.50 -17.90
C PRO A 85 -7.35 24.67 -17.56
N ASP A 86 -7.86 25.90 -17.48
CA ASP A 86 -7.11 27.10 -17.11
C ASP A 86 -7.27 27.38 -15.59
N ASP A 87 -8.44 27.10 -15.00
CA ASP A 87 -8.70 27.15 -13.54
C ASP A 87 -8.09 25.93 -12.81
N THR A 88 -6.76 25.94 -12.65
CA THR A 88 -5.97 24.86 -12.05
C THR A 88 -5.20 25.29 -10.80
N ASP A 89 -5.05 24.36 -9.84
CA ASP A 89 -4.21 24.56 -8.66
C ASP A 89 -3.58 23.22 -8.21
N VAL A 90 -2.56 23.31 -7.35
CA VAL A 90 -1.74 22.17 -6.89
C VAL A 90 -1.76 22.12 -5.36
N PHE A 91 -2.18 20.98 -4.81
CA PHE A 91 -2.31 20.76 -3.37
C PHE A 91 -1.40 19.63 -2.88
N HIS A 92 -0.69 19.84 -1.78
CA HIS A 92 -0.01 18.77 -1.04
C HIS A 92 -1.03 18.04 -0.16
N LEU A 93 -1.38 16.80 -0.51
CA LEU A 93 -2.34 15.99 0.22
C LEU A 93 -1.66 15.39 1.46
N VAL A 94 -2.13 15.70 2.67
CA VAL A 94 -1.45 15.30 3.93
C VAL A 94 -2.39 14.73 4.98
N LEU A 95 -1.82 14.07 6.00
CA LEU A 95 -2.56 13.66 7.18
C LEU A 95 -2.97 14.86 8.05
N PRO A 96 -4.02 14.75 8.90
CA PRO A 96 -4.55 15.89 9.65
C PRO A 96 -3.54 16.51 10.64
N ALA A 97 -2.57 15.72 11.12
CA ALA A 97 -1.52 16.19 12.02
C ALA A 97 -0.47 17.09 11.34
N ASP A 98 -0.29 16.95 10.02
CA ASP A 98 0.67 17.70 9.20
C ASP A 98 0.01 18.89 8.48
N ALA A 99 -1.32 19.01 8.59
CA ALA A 99 -2.11 20.02 7.89
C ALA A 99 -1.86 21.43 8.46
N LYS A 100 -1.48 22.36 7.57
CA LYS A 100 -1.25 23.77 7.92
C LYS A 100 -2.48 24.60 7.62
N ALA A 101 -2.79 25.55 8.50
CA ALA A 101 -3.93 26.47 8.33
C ALA A 101 -3.74 27.53 7.23
N LEU A 102 -2.55 27.59 6.60
CA LEU A 102 -2.22 28.50 5.51
C LEU A 102 -1.16 27.86 4.60
N GLY A 103 -1.36 27.97 3.28
CA GLY A 103 -0.50 27.37 2.24
C GLY A 103 -1.20 26.28 1.43
N ASP A 104 -0.48 25.69 0.47
CA ASP A 104 -0.94 24.71 -0.52
C ASP A 104 -1.29 23.32 0.07
N THR A 105 -1.52 23.21 1.38
CA THR A 105 -1.63 21.94 2.12
C THR A 105 -3.10 21.54 2.33
N CYS A 106 -3.49 20.35 1.85
CA CYS A 106 -4.86 19.83 1.98
C CYS A 106 -4.90 18.59 2.87
N SER A 107 -5.64 18.63 3.98
CA SER A 107 -5.87 17.46 4.83
C SER A 107 -6.79 16.44 4.15
N VAL A 108 -6.46 15.16 4.23
CA VAL A 108 -7.33 14.03 3.86
C VAL A 108 -8.70 14.03 4.56
N GLU A 109 -8.88 14.79 5.64
CA GLU A 109 -10.17 14.93 6.32
C GLU A 109 -11.02 16.11 5.83
N CYS A 110 -10.46 17.07 5.11
CA CYS A 110 -11.23 18.16 4.49
C CYS A 110 -12.07 17.62 3.31
N PRO A 111 -13.20 18.26 2.91
CA PRO A 111 -14.04 17.75 1.82
C PRO A 111 -13.31 17.57 0.49
N LEU A 112 -12.37 18.46 0.18
CA LEU A 112 -11.49 18.36 -1.00
C LEU A 112 -10.54 17.16 -0.88
N GLY A 113 -9.82 17.02 0.24
CA GLY A 113 -8.90 15.91 0.48
C GLY A 113 -9.60 14.55 0.48
N LYS A 114 -10.79 14.46 1.07
CA LYS A 114 -11.66 13.26 1.01
C LYS A 114 -12.04 12.86 -0.41
N ALA A 115 -12.20 13.83 -1.31
CA ALA A 115 -12.46 13.56 -2.72
C ALA A 115 -11.17 13.19 -3.49
N LEU A 116 -10.01 13.72 -3.09
CA LEU A 116 -8.71 13.41 -3.69
C LEU A 116 -8.14 12.05 -3.31
N VAL A 117 -8.32 11.56 -2.07
CA VAL A 117 -7.75 10.27 -1.64
C VAL A 117 -8.16 9.14 -2.57
N ALA A 118 -7.16 8.41 -3.08
CA ALA A 118 -7.31 7.31 -4.04
C ALA A 118 -8.07 7.70 -5.33
N ALA A 119 -8.01 8.98 -5.74
CA ALA A 119 -8.35 9.40 -7.10
C ALA A 119 -7.14 9.22 -8.02
N HIS A 120 -7.37 8.87 -9.28
CA HIS A 120 -6.31 8.70 -10.27
C HIS A 120 -6.26 9.87 -11.27
N ILE A 121 -5.13 10.06 -11.95
CA ILE A 121 -5.02 11.02 -13.07
C ILE A 121 -6.13 10.77 -14.12
N GLY A 122 -6.81 11.84 -14.51
CA GLY A 122 -8.00 11.81 -15.38
C GLY A 122 -9.33 11.56 -14.66
N GLU A 123 -9.33 11.27 -13.36
CA GLU A 123 -10.56 11.00 -12.60
C GLU A 123 -11.24 12.29 -12.12
N THR A 124 -12.50 12.50 -12.51
CA THR A 124 -13.32 13.62 -12.02
C THR A 124 -14.11 13.24 -10.77
N ARG A 125 -13.78 13.84 -9.63
CA ARG A 125 -14.49 13.70 -8.35
C ARG A 125 -15.40 14.90 -8.10
N ARG A 126 -16.43 14.73 -7.27
CA ARG A 126 -17.30 15.82 -6.79
C ARG A 126 -17.34 15.85 -5.27
N TYR A 127 -17.32 17.06 -4.72
CA TYR A 127 -17.40 17.31 -3.28
C TYR A 127 -18.31 18.50 -2.98
N VAL A 128 -18.65 18.68 -1.70
CA VAL A 128 -19.40 19.82 -1.20
C VAL A 128 -18.46 20.66 -0.33
N THR A 129 -18.38 21.97 -0.55
CA THR A 129 -17.58 22.87 0.28
C THR A 129 -18.25 23.12 1.63
N GLU A 130 -17.51 23.66 2.60
CA GLU A 130 -18.06 24.15 3.88
C GLU A 130 -19.19 25.20 3.68
N SER A 131 -19.23 25.86 2.52
CA SER A 131 -20.31 26.79 2.14
C SER A 131 -21.55 26.10 1.53
N GLY A 132 -21.61 24.77 1.53
CA GLY A 132 -22.69 23.98 0.93
C GLY A 132 -22.69 23.94 -0.60
N ARG A 133 -21.68 24.50 -1.28
CA ARG A 133 -21.60 24.50 -2.75
C ARG A 133 -21.04 23.17 -3.23
N SER A 134 -21.73 22.52 -4.17
CA SER A 134 -21.14 21.40 -4.92
C SER A 134 -20.10 21.92 -5.90
N MET A 135 -18.92 21.29 -5.93
CA MET A 135 -17.85 21.56 -6.90
C MET A 135 -17.35 20.23 -7.48
N ALA A 136 -16.85 20.27 -8.71
CA ALA A 136 -16.11 19.15 -9.30
C ALA A 136 -14.61 19.49 -9.39
N ILE A 137 -13.77 18.46 -9.29
CA ILE A 137 -12.33 18.52 -9.55
C ILE A 137 -11.95 17.35 -10.46
N THR A 138 -11.01 17.56 -11.38
CA THR A 138 -10.38 16.47 -12.13
C THR A 138 -8.89 16.45 -11.81
N VAL A 139 -8.35 15.29 -11.47
CA VAL A 139 -6.91 15.14 -11.23
C VAL A 139 -6.18 15.21 -12.56
N LEU A 140 -5.24 16.15 -12.70
CA LEU A 140 -4.43 16.35 -13.90
C LEU A 140 -3.04 15.71 -13.78
N ALA A 141 -2.44 15.76 -12.59
CA ALA A 141 -1.14 15.15 -12.29
C ALA A 141 -1.06 14.78 -10.80
N VAL A 142 -0.24 13.78 -10.50
CA VAL A 142 0.15 13.40 -9.14
C VAL A 142 1.68 13.26 -9.11
N ASP A 143 2.32 14.03 -8.24
CA ASP A 143 3.77 14.17 -8.16
C ASP A 143 4.28 13.90 -6.74
N ARG A 144 5.51 13.38 -6.64
CA ARG A 144 6.21 13.19 -5.36
C ARG A 144 6.70 14.51 -4.76
N VAL A 145 6.97 15.50 -5.61
CA VAL A 145 7.58 16.80 -5.26
C VAL A 145 6.70 17.93 -5.77
N ASN A 146 6.92 19.15 -5.27
CA ASN A 146 6.12 20.30 -5.68
C ASN A 146 6.43 20.70 -7.15
N PRO A 147 5.49 20.59 -8.10
CA PRO A 147 5.72 21.03 -9.48
C PRO A 147 5.87 22.56 -9.57
N LYS A 148 5.25 23.33 -8.67
CA LYS A 148 5.36 24.80 -8.62
C LYS A 148 6.80 25.28 -8.36
N GLU A 149 7.60 24.54 -7.58
CA GLU A 149 9.05 24.81 -7.42
C GLU A 149 9.87 24.25 -8.60
N THR A 150 9.50 23.07 -9.11
CA THR A 150 10.28 22.37 -10.13
C THR A 150 10.30 23.11 -11.47
N ALA A 151 9.23 23.84 -11.81
CA ALA A 151 9.12 24.62 -13.04
C ALA A 151 9.99 25.90 -13.09
N GLY A 152 10.65 26.27 -11.98
CA GLY A 152 11.41 27.52 -11.84
C GLY A 152 12.93 27.41 -12.02
N ARG A 153 13.45 26.38 -12.69
CA ARG A 153 14.87 26.02 -12.70
C ARG A 153 15.49 25.81 -14.08
#